data_AF-A0A497FZ09-F1
#
_entry.id   AF-A0A497FZ09-F1
#
_cell.length_a   1.000
_cell.length_b   1.000
_cell.length_c   1.000
_cell.angle_alpha   90.00
_cell.angle_beta   90.00
_cell.angle_gamma   90.00
#
_symmetry.space_group_name_H-M   'P 1'
#
loop_
_entity.id
_entity.type
_entity.pdbx_description
1 polymer ?
#
loop_
_entity_poly.entity_id
_entity_poly.type
_entity_poly.pdbx_seq_one_letter_code
_entity_poly.pdbx_strand_id
1 'polypeptide(L)'
;MTMEKIFIVGEKKYDKGTRQFKVFYPTNGTQTTVGTSDTTVYDVPSNKTFLLKGLILRETSGAANTVTIKDSSNDYFTVSLSANEFKVVELPSPIVFTGDVLAVAGSASVEVTVLGEETEL
;
A
#
# COMPACT_ATOMS: atom_id res chain seq x y z
N MET A 1 -11.56 -11.11 -26.36
CA MET A 1 -10.41 -10.84 -25.47
C MET A 1 -10.84 -11.22 -24.07
N THR A 2 -10.28 -12.30 -23.53
CA THR A 2 -10.53 -12.72 -22.14
C THR A 2 -9.68 -11.84 -21.22
N MET A 3 -10.32 -10.99 -20.42
CA MET A 3 -9.64 -10.36 -19.28
C MET A 3 -9.22 -11.47 -18.32
N GLU A 4 -7.91 -11.68 -18.18
CA GLU A 4 -7.38 -12.45 -17.06
C GLU A 4 -7.65 -11.64 -15.78
N LYS A 5 -8.60 -12.13 -14.98
CA LYS A 5 -8.78 -11.64 -13.61
C LYS A 5 -7.55 -12.10 -12.83
N ILE A 6 -6.60 -11.20 -12.61
CA ILE A 6 -5.50 -11.45 -11.68
C ILE A 6 -6.11 -11.40 -10.27
N PHE A 7 -6.35 -12.57 -9.68
CA PHE A 7 -6.75 -12.69 -8.29
C PHE A 7 -5.52 -12.39 -7.43
N ILE A 8 -5.57 -11.35 -6.60
CA ILE A 8 -4.60 -11.18 -5.51
C ILE A 8 -4.98 -12.24 -4.48
N VAL A 9 -4.35 -13.41 -4.58
CA VAL A 9 -4.58 -14.50 -3.62
C VAL A 9 -3.76 -14.18 -2.38
N GLY A 10 -4.34 -13.46 -1.43
CA GLY A 10 -3.82 -13.47 -0.07
C GLY A 10 -3.85 -14.90 0.47
N GLU A 11 -2.74 -15.35 1.07
CA GLU A 11 -2.65 -16.70 1.62
C GLU A 11 -3.38 -16.74 2.96
N LYS A 12 -4.43 -17.56 3.06
CA LYS A 12 -5.12 -17.77 4.34
C LYS A 12 -4.25 -18.63 5.25
N LYS A 13 -3.53 -18.00 6.18
CA LYS A 13 -2.73 -18.71 7.21
C LYS A 13 -3.39 -18.59 8.57
N TYR A 14 -3.17 -19.60 9.40
CA TYR A 14 -3.59 -19.56 10.79
C TYR A 14 -2.59 -18.73 11.61
N ASP A 15 -3.05 -17.60 12.16
CA ASP A 15 -2.29 -16.79 13.12
C ASP A 15 -2.42 -17.42 14.52
N LYS A 16 -1.30 -17.92 15.04
CA LYS A 16 -1.25 -18.58 16.35
C LYS A 16 -1.41 -17.62 17.52
N GLY A 17 -1.03 -16.35 17.36
CA GLY A 17 -1.11 -15.33 18.41
C GLY A 17 -2.55 -14.88 18.64
N THR A 18 -3.31 -14.64 17.56
CA THR A 18 -4.72 -14.25 17.65
C THR A 18 -5.70 -15.40 17.54
N ARG A 19 -5.21 -16.63 17.31
CA ARG A 19 -6.00 -17.86 17.14
C ARG A 19 -7.08 -17.73 16.05
N GLN A 20 -6.75 -17.07 14.95
CA GLN A 20 -7.67 -16.81 13.85
C GLN A 20 -7.00 -17.08 12.51
N PHE A 21 -7.78 -17.51 11.52
CA PHE A 21 -7.30 -17.50 10.14
C PHE A 21 -7.25 -16.07 9.63
N LYS A 22 -6.07 -15.61 9.23
CA LYS A 22 -5.84 -14.31 8.62
C LYS A 22 -5.44 -14.48 7.17
N VAL A 23 -5.85 -13.54 6.33
CA VAL A 23 -5.40 -13.43 4.96
C VAL A 23 -4.09 -12.64 4.97
N PHE A 24 -3.02 -13.25 4.48
CA PHE A 24 -1.71 -12.63 4.34
C PHE A 24 -1.48 -12.25 2.89
N TYR A 25 -1.42 -10.95 2.61
CA TYR A 25 -1.16 -10.45 1.28
C TYR A 25 0.35 -10.48 1.00
N PRO A 26 0.81 -10.95 -0.17
CA PRO A 26 2.21 -10.79 -0.56
C PRO A 26 2.51 -9.29 -0.65
N THR A 27 3.40 -8.82 0.22
CA THR A 27 3.87 -7.43 0.23
C THR A 27 5.09 -7.33 -0.68
N ASN A 28 5.14 -6.33 -1.54
CA ASN A 28 6.35 -6.08 -2.34
C ASN A 28 7.29 -5.08 -1.67
N GLY A 29 6.92 -4.55 -0.51
CA GLY A 29 7.71 -3.56 0.21
C GLY A 29 7.99 -3.94 1.65
N THR A 30 8.96 -3.25 2.22
CA THR A 30 9.13 -3.15 3.67
C THR A 30 8.11 -2.16 4.22
N GLN A 31 7.62 -2.41 5.42
CA GLN A 31 6.81 -1.43 6.13
C GLN A 31 7.60 -0.15 6.34
N THR A 32 7.06 0.98 5.88
CA THR A 32 7.73 2.28 5.87
C THR A 32 6.94 3.26 6.70
N THR A 33 7.60 3.96 7.61
CA THR A 33 6.98 5.03 8.40
C THR A 33 6.95 6.31 7.58
N VAL A 34 5.74 6.80 7.31
CA VAL A 34 5.49 7.98 6.50
C VAL A 34 5.02 9.12 7.39
N GLY A 35 5.63 10.30 7.22
CA GLY A 35 5.26 11.54 7.91
C GLY A 35 4.53 12.53 6.99
N THR A 36 4.52 13.81 7.35
CA THR A 36 3.85 14.87 6.58
C THR A 36 4.61 15.36 5.35
N SER A 37 5.73 14.73 5.02
CA SER A 37 6.51 14.97 3.81
C SER A 37 6.47 13.74 2.91
N ASP A 38 6.65 13.97 1.61
CA ASP A 38 6.74 12.90 0.62
C ASP A 38 7.81 11.90 1.04
N THR A 39 7.41 10.63 1.17
CA THR A 39 8.28 9.53 1.57
C THR A 39 8.14 8.42 0.54
N THR A 40 9.26 7.96 -0.01
CA THR A 40 9.26 6.80 -0.89
C THR A 40 8.88 5.55 -0.10
N VAL A 41 7.79 4.91 -0.51
CA VAL A 41 7.33 3.63 0.04
C VAL A 41 7.64 2.46 -0.89
N TYR A 42 7.99 2.75 -2.15
CA TYR A 42 8.51 1.79 -3.10
C TYR A 42 9.32 2.47 -4.21
N ASP A 43 10.56 2.04 -4.40
CA ASP A 43 11.41 2.44 -5.53
C ASP A 43 11.13 1.51 -6.72
N VAL A 44 10.61 2.06 -7.82
CA VAL A 44 10.35 1.26 -9.03
C VAL A 44 11.63 1.13 -9.85
N PRO A 45 12.12 -0.09 -10.15
CA PRO A 45 13.32 -0.26 -10.96
C PRO A 45 13.16 0.32 -12.37
N SER A 46 14.22 0.93 -12.92
CA SER A 46 14.19 1.69 -14.18
C SER A 46 13.72 0.94 -15.45
N ASN A 47 13.67 -0.40 -15.42
CA ASN A 47 13.18 -1.25 -16.51
C ASN A 47 11.84 -1.94 -16.18
N LYS A 48 11.20 -1.52 -15.10
CA LYS A 48 9.95 -2.10 -14.61
C LYS A 48 8.86 -1.05 -14.56
N THR A 49 7.64 -1.56 -14.57
CA THR A 49 6.46 -0.87 -14.08
C THR A 49 5.99 -1.57 -12.81
N PHE A 50 5.54 -0.80 -11.84
CA PHE A 50 4.90 -1.35 -10.64
C PHE A 50 3.40 -1.13 -10.73
N LEU A 51 2.66 -2.22 -10.68
CA LEU A 51 1.20 -2.22 -10.61
C LEU A 51 0.80 -2.21 -9.15
N LEU A 52 0.54 -1.02 -8.59
CA LEU A 52 0.02 -0.88 -7.23
C LEU A 52 -1.40 -1.41 -7.20
N LYS A 53 -1.65 -2.41 -6.36
CA LYS A 53 -2.95 -3.07 -6.22
C LYS A 53 -3.61 -2.84 -4.87
N GLY A 54 -2.85 -2.39 -3.87
CA GLY A 54 -3.38 -2.17 -2.54
C GLY A 54 -2.34 -1.66 -1.56
N LEU A 55 -2.79 -1.45 -0.33
CA LEU A 55 -1.97 -0.95 0.77
C LEU A 55 -2.32 -1.70 2.05
N ILE A 56 -1.33 -1.83 2.93
CA ILE A 56 -1.52 -2.09 4.35
C ILE A 56 -1.11 -0.82 5.09
N LEU A 57 -2.00 -0.32 5.94
CA LEU A 57 -1.83 0.93 6.67
C LEU A 57 -2.03 0.68 8.15
N ARG A 58 -1.19 1.33 8.97
CA ARG A 58 -1.35 1.35 10.42
C ARG A 58 -1.11 2.74 10.97
N GLU A 59 -2.16 3.33 11.54
CA GLU A 59 -2.08 4.60 12.27
C GLU A 59 -1.36 4.36 13.61
N THR A 60 -0.30 5.11 13.88
CA THR A 60 0.56 4.90 15.07
C THR A 60 0.68 6.12 15.97
N SER A 61 0.13 7.27 15.57
CA SER A 61 0.17 8.50 16.36
C SER A 61 -0.94 8.60 17.41
N GLY A 62 -1.98 7.76 17.31
CA GLY A 62 -3.11 7.77 18.23
C GLY A 62 -4.18 8.83 17.91
N ALA A 63 -4.13 9.41 16.71
CA ALA A 63 -5.09 10.39 16.21
C ALA A 63 -5.56 10.02 14.80
N ALA A 64 -6.76 10.49 14.41
CA ALA A 64 -7.22 10.31 13.04
C ALA A 64 -6.23 10.96 12.06
N ASN A 65 -5.99 10.28 10.93
CA ASN A 65 -4.99 10.65 9.95
C ASN A 65 -5.45 10.27 8.54
N THR A 66 -4.69 10.68 7.54
CA THR A 66 -4.87 10.29 6.14
C THR A 66 -3.53 9.88 5.56
N VAL A 67 -3.55 9.02 4.54
CA VAL A 67 -2.37 8.75 3.70
C VAL A 67 -2.75 9.01 2.25
N THR A 68 -2.04 9.91 1.60
CA THR A 68 -2.15 10.13 0.15
C THR A 68 -1.04 9.35 -0.55
N ILE A 69 -1.41 8.57 -1.56
CA ILE A 69 -0.47 7.91 -2.47
C ILE A 69 -0.34 8.74 -3.73
N LYS A 70 0.90 8.98 -4.14
CA LYS A 70 1.26 9.89 -5.23
C LYS A 70 2.55 9.45 -5.92
N ASP A 71 2.84 10.03 -7.08
CA ASP A 71 4.20 10.07 -7.64
C ASP A 71 4.74 11.51 -7.54
N SER A 72 5.85 11.81 -8.22
CA SER A 72 6.44 13.15 -8.24
C SER A 72 5.57 14.22 -8.92
N SER A 73 4.53 13.82 -9.65
CA SER A 73 3.74 14.66 -10.54
C SER A 73 2.24 14.68 -10.22
N ASN A 74 1.69 13.62 -9.62
CA ASN A 74 0.27 13.38 -9.47
C ASN A 74 -0.07 12.76 -8.11
N ASP A 75 -1.15 13.24 -7.50
CA ASP A 75 -1.81 12.58 -6.38
C ASP A 75 -2.87 11.61 -6.93
N TYR A 76 -2.80 10.33 -6.54
CA TYR A 76 -3.69 9.31 -7.08
C TYR A 76 -4.93 9.11 -6.21
N PHE A 77 -4.75 8.92 -4.91
CA PHE A 77 -5.84 8.71 -3.97
C PHE A 77 -5.41 8.95 -2.52
N THR A 78 -6.39 9.21 -1.66
CA THR A 78 -6.20 9.41 -0.21
C THR A 78 -7.03 8.42 0.57
N VAL A 79 -6.44 7.81 1.60
CA VAL A 79 -7.11 6.89 2.52
C VAL A 79 -7.20 7.52 3.90
N SER A 80 -8.40 7.62 4.45
CA SER A 80 -8.61 8.03 5.85
C SER A 80 -8.46 6.86 6.81
N LEU A 81 -7.88 7.17 7.98
CA LEU A 81 -7.65 6.28 9.11
C LEU A 81 -8.16 6.94 10.39
N SER A 82 -8.82 6.16 11.24
CA SER A 82 -9.13 6.51 12.62
C SER A 82 -7.90 6.33 13.50
N ALA A 83 -7.94 6.91 14.71
CA ALA A 83 -6.88 6.74 15.71
C ALA A 83 -6.58 5.25 15.98
N ASN A 84 -5.30 4.88 15.87
CA ASN A 84 -4.80 3.51 16.05
C ASN A 84 -5.40 2.46 15.07
N GLU A 85 -5.98 2.89 13.94
CA GLU A 85 -6.58 1.97 12.97
C GLU A 85 -5.52 1.16 12.22
N PHE A 86 -5.79 -0.13 12.05
CA PHE A 86 -5.13 -0.99 11.06
C PHE A 86 -6.08 -1.23 9.91
N LYS A 87 -5.64 -0.97 8.68
CA LYS A 87 -6.47 -1.03 7.49
C LYS A 87 -5.75 -1.67 6.33
N VAL A 88 -6.45 -2.56 5.63
CA VAL A 88 -6.02 -3.08 4.33
C VAL A 88 -6.92 -2.49 3.27
N VAL A 89 -6.33 -1.93 2.23
CA VAL A 89 -7.03 -1.32 1.09
C VAL A 89 -6.70 -2.11 -0.15
N GLU A 90 -7.72 -2.64 -0.80
CA GLU A 90 -7.61 -3.23 -2.14
C GLU A 90 -8.12 -2.21 -3.16
N LEU A 91 -7.36 -2.01 -4.24
CA LEU A 91 -7.75 -1.10 -5.30
C LEU A 91 -8.63 -1.84 -6.32
N PRO A 92 -9.74 -1.22 -6.78
CA PRO A 92 -10.63 -1.83 -7.76
C PRO A 92 -9.97 -2.00 -9.14
N SER A 93 -8.88 -1.27 -9.40
CA SER A 93 -8.03 -1.43 -10.58
C SER A 93 -6.60 -1.02 -10.20
N PRO A 94 -5.56 -1.71 -10.73
CA PRO A 94 -4.19 -1.35 -10.42
C PRO A 94 -3.83 0.04 -10.92
N ILE A 95 -3.01 0.76 -10.14
CA ILE A 95 -2.42 2.02 -10.54
C ILE A 95 -0.99 1.76 -11.01
N VAL A 96 -0.66 2.26 -12.19
CA VAL A 96 0.64 2.02 -12.83
C VAL A 96 1.63 3.09 -12.41
N PHE A 97 2.75 2.66 -11.84
CA PHE A 97 3.89 3.52 -11.51
C PHE A 97 5.08 3.14 -12.39
N THR A 98 5.67 4.13 -13.04
CA THR A 98 6.94 4.02 -13.80
C THR A 98 8.12 4.65 -13.05
N GLY A 99 7.85 5.29 -11.91
CA GLY A 99 8.81 5.82 -10.96
C GLY A 99 8.31 5.58 -9.54
N ASP A 100 8.97 6.19 -8.56
CA ASP A 100 8.74 5.89 -7.15
C ASP A 100 7.28 6.07 -6.71
N VAL A 101 6.80 5.13 -5.91
CA VAL A 101 5.55 5.27 -5.17
C VAL A 101 5.87 6.08 -3.93
N LEU A 102 5.29 7.28 -3.85
CA LEU A 102 5.41 8.15 -2.70
C LEU A 102 4.13 8.07 -1.86
N ALA A 103 4.30 8.25 -0.56
CA ALA A 103 3.21 8.43 0.38
C ALA A 103 3.46 9.66 1.26
N VAL A 104 2.37 10.32 1.65
CA VAL A 104 2.39 11.42 2.62
C VAL A 104 1.24 11.27 3.61
N ALA A 105 1.55 11.40 4.89
CA ALA A 105 0.56 11.41 5.96
C ALA A 105 0.00 12.82 6.16
N GLY A 106 -1.28 12.91 6.55
CA GLY A 106 -1.98 14.20 6.69
C GLY A 106 -1.62 14.98 7.95
N SER A 107 -1.27 14.30 9.04
CA SER A 107 -1.07 14.95 10.35
C SER A 107 0.20 14.52 11.09
N ALA A 108 0.46 13.23 11.19
CA ALA A 108 1.57 12.67 11.95
C ALA A 108 2.22 11.50 11.21
N SER A 109 2.43 10.36 11.89
CA SER A 109 3.08 9.18 11.32
C SER A 109 2.07 8.08 11.03
N VAL A 110 2.20 7.45 9.87
CA VAL A 110 1.48 6.23 9.50
C VAL A 110 2.47 5.22 8.96
N GLU A 111 2.37 3.96 9.36
CA GLU A 111 3.14 2.90 8.74
C GLU A 111 2.41 2.42 7.48
N VAL A 112 3.11 2.40 6.35
CA VAL A 112 2.58 2.07 5.02
C VAL A 112 3.37 0.92 4.42
N THR A 113 2.67 -0.07 3.87
CA THR A 113 3.24 -1.12 3.03
C THR A 113 2.44 -1.20 1.74
N VAL A 114 3.13 -1.19 0.59
CA VAL A 114 2.48 -1.35 -0.72
C VAL A 114 2.28 -2.82 -1.08
N LEU A 115 1.17 -3.10 -1.76
CA LEU A 115 0.84 -4.40 -2.35
C LEU A 115 0.77 -4.22 -3.87
N GLY A 116 1.46 -5.06 -4.63
CA GLY A 116 1.47 -4.94 -6.08
C GLY A 116 2.28 -6.03 -6.78
N GLU A 117 2.67 -5.75 -8.01
CA GLU A 117 3.57 -6.61 -8.79
C GLU A 117 4.41 -5.75 -9.75
N GLU A 118 5.62 -6.22 -10.06
CA GLU A 118 6.44 -5.63 -11.11
C GLU A 118 6.18 -6.32 -12.44
N THR A 119 6.07 -5.51 -13.49
CA THR A 119 6.01 -5.96 -14.88
C THR A 119 7.15 -5.32 -15.67
N GLU A 120 7.65 -6.00 -16.71
CA GLU A 120 8.60 -5.38 -17.64
C GLU A 120 7.92 -4.21 -18.39
N LEU A 121 8.71 -3.20 -18.75
CA LEU A 121 8.28 -2.08 -19.60
C LEU A 121 8.09 -2.49 -21.07
#